data_AF-A0A8T7E1I5-F1
#
_entry.id   AF-A0A8T7E1I5-F1
#
_cell.length_a   1.000
_cell.length_b   1.000
_cell.length_c   1.000
_cell.angle_alpha   90.00
_cell.angle_beta   90.00
_cell.angle_gamma   90.00
#
_symmetry.space_group_name_H-M   'P 1'
#
loop_
_entity.id
_entity.type
_entity.pdbx_description
1 polymer ?
#
loop_
_entity_poly.entity_id
_entity_poly.type
_entity_poly.pdbx_seq_one_letter_code
_entity_poly.pdbx_strand_id
1 'polypeptide(L)' 'MGDGEHLTLFIAGDVMLGRGIDHILPVHNDPRLHEPYVRNARKYVHLAEALNGRI' A
#
# COMPACT_ATOMS: atom_id res chain seq x y z
N MET A 1 21.09 -6.23 34.48
CA MET A 1 19.89 -5.77 33.75
C MET A 1 20.27 -5.92 32.29
N GLY A 2 19.74 -6.92 31.59
CA GLY A 2 20.26 -7.34 30.28
C GLY A 2 20.19 -6.21 29.26
N ASP A 3 21.28 -6.05 28.52
CA ASP A 3 21.46 -5.08 27.47
C ASP A 3 20.43 -5.38 26.38
N GLY A 4 19.38 -4.56 26.28
CA GLY A 4 18.33 -4.75 25.28
C GLY A 4 18.93 -4.61 23.89
N GLU A 5 19.08 -5.73 23.17
CA GLU A 5 19.60 -5.70 21.81
C GLU A 5 18.69 -4.82 20.93
N HIS A 6 19.25 -3.72 20.43
CA HIS A 6 18.54 -2.82 19.54
C HIS A 6 18.51 -3.42 18.13
N LEU A 7 17.31 -3.77 17.66
CA LEU A 7 17.10 -4.16 16.27
C LEU A 7 16.99 -2.90 15.39
N THR A 8 17.90 -2.76 14.42
CA THR A 8 17.78 -1.75 13.37
C THR A 8 17.05 -2.35 12.19
N LEU A 9 15.89 -1.79 11.84
CA LEU A 9 15.07 -2.21 10.71
C LEU A 9 15.02 -1.11 9.65
N PHE A 10 15.23 -1.47 8.39
CA PHE A 10 14.95 -0.61 7.25
C PHE A 10 13.74 -1.17 6.50
N ILE A 11 12.64 -0.42 6.51
CA ILE A 11 11.43 -0.75 5.74
C ILE A 11 11.43 0.12 4.49
N ALA A 12 11.39 -0.53 3.34
CA ALA A 12 11.29 0.13 2.04
C ALA A 12 10.15 -0.48 1.22
N GLY A 13 9.73 0.30 0.23
CA GLY A 13 8.60 -0.05 -0.62
C GLY A 13 7.40 0.82 -0.32
N ASP A 14 6.26 0.32 -0.77
CA ASP A 14 5.02 1.05 -0.70
C ASP A 14 4.40 0.95 0.70
N VAL A 15 4.24 2.10 1.36
CA VAL A 15 3.66 2.18 2.71
C VAL A 15 2.14 2.34 2.68
N MET A 16 1.55 2.58 1.49
CA MET A 16 0.16 2.99 1.33
C MET A 16 -0.69 1.96 0.56
N LEU A 17 -0.31 0.68 0.57
CA LEU A 17 -1.05 -0.42 -0.08
C LEU A 17 -2.53 -0.49 0.34
N GLY A 18 -2.85 -0.11 1.59
CA GLY A 18 -4.23 -0.05 2.08
C GLY A 18 -5.14 0.91 1.29
N ARG A 19 -4.56 1.88 0.57
CA ARG A 19 -5.31 2.76 -0.34
C ARG A 19 -5.91 2.01 -1.53
N GLY A 20 -5.34 0.87 -1.92
CA GLY A 20 -5.96 -0.02 -2.90
C GLY A 20 -7.27 -0.61 -2.41
N ILE A 21 -7.33 -0.99 -1.14
CA ILE A 21 -8.51 -1.57 -0.51
C ILE A 21 -9.64 -0.53 -0.41
N ASP A 22 -9.31 0.71 -0.03
CA ASP A 22 -10.26 1.84 -0.03
C ASP A 22 -10.98 1.99 -1.38
N HIS A 23 -10.27 1.73 -2.50
CA HIS A 23 -10.84 1.83 -3.84
C HIS A 23 -11.78 0.70 -4.25
N ILE A 24 -11.75 -0.43 -3.55
CA ILE A 24 -12.68 -1.53 -3.79
C ILE A 24 -14.01 -1.27 -3.07
N LEU A 25 -14.03 -0.36 -2.09
CA LEU A 25 -15.24 -0.02 -1.34
C LEU A 25 -16.24 0.79 -2.19
N PRO A 26 -17.56 0.67 -1.92
CA PRO A 26 -18.61 1.37 -2.67
C PRO A 26 -18.45 2.90 -2.69
N VAL A 27 -17.89 3.47 -1.61
CA VAL A 27 -17.52 4.87 -1.52
C VAL A 27 -16.04 4.91 -1.18
N HIS A 28 -15.25 5.49 -2.09
CA HIS A 28 -13.80 5.56 -1.99
C HIS A 28 -13.32 7.01 -1.98
N ASN A 29 -12.13 7.25 -1.45
CA ASN A 29 -11.52 8.58 -1.49
C ASN A 29 -10.93 8.90 -2.88
N ASP A 30 -10.33 10.09 -3.01
CA ASP A 30 -9.56 10.47 -4.21
C ASP A 30 -8.36 9.51 -4.40
N PRO A 31 -8.15 8.94 -5.61
CA PRO A 31 -7.07 8.00 -5.85
C PRO A 31 -5.66 8.57 -5.81
N ARG A 32 -5.50 9.89 -5.81
CA ARG A 32 -4.20 10.53 -5.84
C ARG A 32 -3.39 10.20 -4.59
N LEU A 33 -2.15 9.77 -4.79
CA LEU A 33 -1.15 9.58 -3.75
C LEU A 33 -0.06 10.63 -3.89
N HIS A 34 0.37 11.19 -2.77
CA HIS A 34 1.40 12.21 -2.69
C HIS A 34 2.77 11.59 -2.41
N GLU A 35 3.12 10.56 -3.19
CA GLU A 35 4.35 9.78 -3.04
C GLU A 35 5.15 9.75 -4.36
N PRO A 36 6.48 9.55 -4.30
CA PRO A 36 7.33 9.64 -5.47
C PRO A 36 7.08 8.52 -6.50
N TYR A 37 6.79 7.30 -6.02
CA TYR A 37 6.74 6.09 -6.86
C TYR A 37 5.33 5.75 -7.35
N VAL A 38 4.37 5.55 -6.44
CA VAL A 38 2.97 5.33 -6.81
C VAL A 38 2.19 6.61 -6.54
N ARG A 39 1.55 7.12 -7.58
CA ARG A 39 0.79 8.39 -7.53
C ARG A 39 -0.71 8.19 -7.62
N ASN A 40 -1.15 6.95 -7.82
CA ASN A 40 -2.55 6.60 -7.97
C ASN A 40 -2.83 5.24 -7.34
N ALA A 41 -3.72 5.20 -6.35
CA ALA A 41 -4.05 4.03 -5.57
C ALA A 41 -4.81 2.94 -6.35
N ARG A 42 -5.44 3.26 -7.49
CA ARG A 42 -6.02 2.25 -8.40
C ARG A 42 -4.96 1.29 -8.95
N LYS A 43 -3.69 1.68 -8.94
CA LYS A 43 -2.59 0.80 -9.33
C LYS A 43 -2.59 -0.49 -8.49
N TYR A 44 -2.92 -0.41 -7.20
CA TYR A 44 -2.97 -1.61 -6.35
C TYR A 44 -4.15 -2.52 -6.69
N VAL A 45 -5.30 -1.96 -7.07
CA VAL A 45 -6.44 -2.75 -7.55
C VAL A 45 -6.05 -3.51 -8.81
N HIS A 46 -5.44 -2.83 -9.80
CA HIS A 46 -4.99 -3.49 -11.03
C HIS A 46 -3.95 -4.59 -10.76
N LEU A 47 -3.03 -4.38 -9.81
CA LEU A 47 -2.05 -5.40 -9.42
C LEU A 47 -2.74 -6.62 -8.80
N ALA A 48 -3.74 -6.39 -7.95
CA ALA A 48 -4.51 -7.47 -7.35
C ALA A 48 -5.35 -8.22 -8.39
N GLU A 49 -5.99 -7.50 -9.32
CA GLU A 49 -6.78 -8.08 -10.40
C GLU A 49 -5.93 -8.90 -11.38
N ALA A 50 -4.71 -8.45 -11.69
CA ALA A 50 -3.80 -9.17 -12.56
C ALA A 50 -3.43 -10.56 -12.02
N LEU A 51 -3.44 -10.73 -10.69
CA LEU A 51 -3.13 -12.00 -10.04
C LEU A 51 -4.37 -12.86 -9.78
N ASN A 52 -5.51 -12.25 -9.44
CA ASN A 52 -6.68 -12.96 -8.94
C ASN A 52 -7.87 -12.98 -9.90
N GLY A 53 -7.79 -12.26 -11.02
CA GLY A 53 -8.96 -11.92 -11.83
C GLY A 53 -9.71 -10.73 -11.24
N ARG A 54 -10.86 -10.36 -11.82
CA ARG A 54 -11.62 -9.19 -11.36
C ARG A 54 -12.04 -9.35 -9.89
N ILE A 55 -11.75 -8.32 -9.09
CA ILE A 55 -12.06 -8.22 -7.66
C ILE A 55 -13.13 -7.14 -7.44
#